data_AF-A0AAD9C7T5-F1
#
_entry.id   AF-A0AAD9C7T5-F1
#
_cell.length_a   1.000
_cell.length_b   1.000
_cell.length_c   1.000
_cell.angle_alpha   90.00
_cell.angle_beta   90.00
_cell.angle_gamma   90.00
#
_symmetry.space_group_name_H-M   'P 1'
#
loop_
_entity.id
_entity.type
_entity.pdbx_description
1 polymer ?
#
loop_
_entity_poly.entity_id
_entity_poly.type
_entity_poly.pdbx_seq_one_letter_code
_entity_poly.pdbx_strand_id
1 'polypeptide(L)'
;MSLSTVRGTLSNLQSCREEIGTTMVIVTDVAIDLAESNATGEETNPGIEEMEAMILECAKLDREINCFVEIVQQVTGEVTSQQPEAMFSLSATVKERFTERTALLSDAELQKHQKVVAFKDSIKNTLNQGTTWK
;
A
#
# COMPACT_ATOMS: atom_id res chain seq x y z
N MET A 1 25.79 -4.78 12.59
CA MET A 1 25.04 -5.17 11.38
C MET A 1 25.86 -4.79 10.16
N SER A 2 25.91 -5.61 9.12
CA SER A 2 26.56 -5.25 7.84
C SER A 2 25.53 -4.70 6.86
N LEU A 3 25.98 -3.90 5.89
CA LEU A 3 25.13 -3.38 4.82
C LEU A 3 24.54 -4.49 3.93
N SER A 4 25.24 -5.62 3.80
CA SER A 4 24.73 -6.79 3.09
C SER A 4 23.50 -7.38 3.76
N THR A 5 23.46 -7.46 5.09
CA THR A 5 22.27 -7.87 5.85
C THR A 5 21.13 -6.88 5.66
N VAL A 6 21.41 -5.57 5.74
CA VAL A 6 20.39 -4.53 5.52
C VAL A 6 19.74 -4.68 4.13
N ARG A 7 20.55 -4.88 3.08
CA ARG A 7 20.04 -5.09 1.72
C ARG A 7 19.19 -6.36 1.60
N GLY A 8 19.60 -7.46 2.24
CA GLY A 8 18.82 -8.69 2.27
C GLY A 8 17.46 -8.49 2.95
N THR A 9 17.44 -7.81 4.09
CA THR A 9 16.19 -7.48 4.80
C THR A 9 15.28 -6.56 3.99
N LEU A 10 15.84 -5.57 3.28
CA LEU A 10 15.04 -4.73 2.37
C LEU A 10 14.44 -5.51 1.23
N SER A 11 15.18 -6.47 0.64
CA SER A 11 14.64 -7.34 -0.42
C SER A 11 13.44 -8.13 0.07
N ASN A 12 13.51 -8.68 1.29
CA ASN A 12 12.37 -9.40 1.88
C ASN A 12 11.17 -8.48 2.10
N LEU A 13 11.40 -7.25 2.54
CA LEU A 13 10.35 -6.25 2.72
C LEU A 13 9.71 -5.85 1.37
N GLN A 14 10.50 -5.76 0.30
CA GLN A 14 9.99 -5.55 -1.05
C GLN A 14 9.14 -6.73 -1.54
N SER A 15 9.52 -7.97 -1.26
CA SER A 15 8.67 -9.13 -1.56
C SER A 15 7.34 -9.08 -0.79
N CYS A 16 7.35 -8.68 0.48
CA CYS A 16 6.12 -8.47 1.26
C CYS A 16 5.21 -7.38 0.63
N ARG A 17 5.80 -6.33 0.04
CA ARG A 17 5.04 -5.33 -0.72
C ARG A 17 4.36 -5.93 -1.97
N GLU A 18 5.04 -6.81 -2.70
CA GLU A 18 4.44 -7.51 -3.85
C GLU A 18 3.26 -8.40 -3.40
N GLU A 19 3.37 -9.06 -2.25
CA GLU A 19 2.29 -9.82 -1.63
C GLU A 19 1.10 -8.91 -1.27
N ILE A 20 1.33 -7.72 -0.69
CA ILE A 20 0.28 -6.71 -0.45
C ILE A 20 -0.43 -6.34 -1.77
N GLY A 21 0.34 -6.15 -2.84
CA GLY A 21 -0.20 -5.90 -4.18
C GLY A 21 -1.11 -7.02 -4.68
N THR A 22 -0.82 -8.27 -4.30
CA THR A 22 -1.66 -9.45 -4.59
C THR A 22 -2.91 -9.45 -3.71
N THR A 23 -2.79 -9.16 -2.42
CA THR A 23 -3.93 -9.01 -1.49
C THR A 23 -4.93 -8.00 -1.99
N MET A 24 -4.49 -6.85 -2.53
CA MET A 24 -5.40 -5.85 -3.11
C MET A 24 -6.22 -6.38 -4.30
N VAL A 25 -5.66 -7.30 -5.10
CA VAL A 25 -6.39 -7.94 -6.22
C VAL A 25 -7.48 -8.84 -5.64
N ILE A 26 -7.11 -9.69 -4.67
CA ILE A 26 -8.05 -10.59 -3.99
C ILE A 26 -9.20 -9.80 -3.34
N VAL A 27 -8.89 -8.70 -2.64
CA VAL A 27 -9.90 -7.82 -2.03
C VAL A 27 -10.85 -7.24 -3.08
N THR A 28 -10.32 -6.90 -4.27
CA THR A 28 -11.15 -6.42 -5.38
C THR A 28 -12.08 -7.50 -5.90
N ASP A 29 -11.57 -8.71 -6.11
CA ASP A 29 -12.36 -9.84 -6.60
C ASP A 29 -13.49 -10.19 -5.61
N VAL A 30 -13.18 -10.29 -4.31
CA VAL A 30 -14.19 -10.54 -3.25
C VAL A 30 -15.24 -9.44 -3.20
N ALA A 31 -14.84 -8.17 -3.34
CA ALA A 31 -15.79 -7.06 -3.36
C ALA A 31 -16.72 -7.09 -4.58
N ILE A 32 -16.22 -7.55 -5.74
CA ILE A 32 -17.03 -7.77 -6.94
C ILE A 32 -18.05 -8.88 -6.67
N ASP A 33 -17.64 -10.03 -6.13
CA ASP A 33 -18.57 -11.13 -5.78
C ASP A 33 -19.66 -10.68 -4.79
N LEU A 34 -19.29 -9.83 -3.81
CA LEU A 34 -20.23 -9.22 -2.87
C LEU A 34 -21.19 -8.22 -3.54
N ALA A 35 -20.73 -7.47 -4.54
CA ALA A 35 -21.55 -6.55 -5.31
C ALA A 35 -22.54 -7.29 -6.23
N GLU A 36 -22.11 -8.40 -6.84
CA GLU A 36 -22.96 -9.24 -7.69
C GLU A 36 -24.04 -9.96 -6.88
N SER A 37 -23.69 -10.47 -5.70
CA SER A 37 -24.64 -11.16 -4.82
C SER A 37 -25.70 -10.25 -4.19
N ASN A 38 -25.42 -8.95 -4.03
CA ASN A 38 -26.35 -7.93 -3.50
C ASN A 38 -27.21 -7.22 -4.58
N ALA A 39 -27.27 -7.73 -5.81
CA ALA A 39 -28.08 -7.15 -6.90
C ALA A 39 -29.61 -7.12 -6.65
N THR A 40 -30.10 -7.61 -5.50
CA THR A 40 -31.52 -7.68 -5.13
C THR A 40 -32.07 -6.44 -4.42
N GLY A 41 -31.27 -5.39 -4.21
CA GLY A 41 -31.79 -4.02 -4.20
C GLY A 41 -32.11 -3.37 -2.86
N GLU A 42 -31.35 -3.62 -1.80
CA GLU A 42 -31.40 -2.76 -0.60
C GLU A 42 -30.03 -2.63 0.07
N GLU A 43 -29.63 -1.37 0.27
CA GLU A 43 -28.50 -0.87 1.05
C GLU A 43 -27.08 -1.26 0.60
N THR A 44 -26.14 -0.31 0.76
CA THR A 44 -24.71 -0.51 0.52
C THR A 44 -24.26 -1.72 1.33
N ASN A 45 -23.74 -2.76 0.67
CA ASN A 45 -23.29 -3.97 1.36
C ASN A 45 -22.17 -3.60 2.35
N PRO A 46 -22.33 -3.81 3.67
CA PRO A 46 -21.28 -3.47 4.63
C PRO A 46 -19.98 -4.23 4.34
N GLY A 47 -20.05 -5.39 3.70
CA GLY A 47 -18.87 -6.11 3.21
C GLY A 47 -18.09 -5.35 2.13
N ILE A 48 -18.74 -4.57 1.27
CA ILE A 48 -18.05 -3.73 0.29
C ILE A 48 -17.33 -2.58 0.99
N GLU A 49 -17.93 -1.98 2.02
CA GLU A 49 -17.29 -0.94 2.83
C GLU A 49 -16.06 -1.48 3.59
N GLU A 50 -16.15 -2.70 4.13
CA GLU A 50 -15.02 -3.40 4.74
C GLU A 50 -13.90 -3.67 3.72
N MET A 51 -14.23 -4.10 2.50
CA MET A 51 -13.23 -4.30 1.44
C MET A 51 -12.61 -2.96 0.99
N GLU A 52 -13.38 -1.87 0.96
CA GLU A 52 -12.85 -0.54 0.66
C GLU A 52 -11.86 -0.07 1.76
N ALA A 53 -12.19 -0.30 3.03
CA ALA A 53 -11.27 -0.01 4.13
C ALA A 53 -9.98 -0.85 4.01
N MET A 54 -10.11 -2.15 3.71
CA MET A 54 -8.97 -3.05 3.58
C MET A 54 -8.04 -2.68 2.42
N ILE A 55 -8.59 -2.30 1.25
CA ILE A 55 -7.75 -1.91 0.12
C ILE A 55 -7.03 -0.57 0.37
N LEU A 56 -7.65 0.35 1.12
CA LEU A 56 -7.01 1.60 1.54
C LEU A 56 -5.88 1.35 2.55
N GLU A 57 -6.06 0.43 3.49
CA GLU A 57 -5.01 0.02 4.41
C GLU A 57 -3.84 -0.64 3.67
N CYS A 58 -4.12 -1.52 2.72
CA CYS A 58 -3.09 -2.09 1.85
C CYS A 58 -2.34 -0.99 1.08
N ALA A 59 -3.03 0.04 0.58
CA ALA A 59 -2.42 1.13 -0.20
C ALA A 59 -1.52 2.00 0.68
N LYS A 60 -1.92 2.19 1.94
CA LYS A 60 -1.09 2.84 2.95
C LYS A 60 0.19 2.06 3.23
N LEU A 61 0.08 0.76 3.45
CA LEU A 61 1.23 -0.11 3.69
C LEU A 61 2.18 -0.15 2.48
N ASP A 62 1.65 -0.25 1.25
CA ASP A 62 2.45 -0.19 0.01
C ASP A 62 3.29 1.10 -0.05
N ARG A 63 2.65 2.25 0.19
CA ARG A 63 3.29 3.57 0.20
C ARG A 63 4.35 3.68 1.30
N GLU A 64 4.03 3.24 2.52
CA GLU A 64 4.94 3.31 3.66
C GLU A 64 6.15 2.40 3.47
N ILE A 65 5.97 1.18 2.97
CA ILE A 65 7.08 0.27 2.65
C ILE A 65 7.96 0.87 1.56
N ASN A 66 7.39 1.39 0.48
CA ASN A 66 8.16 2.02 -0.59
C ASN A 66 8.98 3.22 -0.07
N CYS A 67 8.35 4.09 0.72
CA CYS A 67 9.00 5.23 1.36
C CYS A 67 10.18 4.79 2.26
N PHE A 68 9.96 3.77 3.09
CA PHE A 68 10.99 3.22 3.97
C PHE A 68 12.17 2.65 3.18
N VAL A 69 11.90 1.84 2.15
CA VAL A 69 12.92 1.23 1.29
C VAL A 69 13.79 2.31 0.63
N GLU A 70 13.17 3.33 0.04
CA GLU A 70 13.88 4.46 -0.57
C GLU A 70 14.80 5.18 0.42
N ILE A 71 14.30 5.46 1.63
CA ILE A 71 15.08 6.14 2.67
C ILE A 71 16.27 5.29 3.10
N VAL A 72 16.06 4.00 3.38
CA VAL A 72 17.17 3.13 3.81
C VAL A 72 18.20 3.02 2.69
N GLN A 73 17.79 2.90 1.42
CA GLN A 73 18.72 2.88 0.29
C GLN A 73 19.51 4.18 0.17
N GLN A 74 18.86 5.34 0.33
CA GLN A 74 19.52 6.63 0.29
C GLN A 74 20.56 6.76 1.41
N VAL A 75 20.15 6.53 2.67
CA VAL A 75 21.03 6.73 3.82
C VAL A 75 22.18 5.71 3.82
N THR A 76 21.93 4.45 3.44
CA THR A 76 23.01 3.45 3.32
C THR A 76 24.00 3.78 2.20
N GLY A 77 23.54 4.39 1.11
CA GLY A 77 24.40 4.92 0.04
C GLY A 77 25.30 6.08 0.49
N GLU A 78 24.75 7.00 1.30
CA GLU A 78 25.50 8.12 1.92
C GLU A 78 26.64 7.60 2.82
N VAL A 79 26.37 6.57 3.65
CA VAL A 79 27.39 5.95 4.53
C VAL A 79 28.55 5.35 3.72
N THR A 80 28.28 4.69 2.60
CA THR A 80 29.33 4.10 1.75
C THR A 80 30.17 5.12 0.99
N SER A 81 29.66 6.33 0.77
CA SER A 81 30.29 7.31 -0.12
C SER A 81 30.98 8.46 0.61
N GLN A 82 30.56 8.81 1.83
CA GLN A 82 31.01 10.05 2.47
C GLN A 82 31.60 9.89 3.88
N GLN A 83 31.05 9.05 4.77
CA GLN A 83 31.50 8.91 6.16
C GLN A 83 31.15 7.54 6.78
N PRO A 84 32.12 6.64 7.01
CA PRO A 84 31.90 5.36 7.70
C PRO A 84 31.33 5.52 9.12
N GLU A 85 31.61 6.64 9.79
CA GLU A 85 31.13 6.97 11.13
C GLU A 85 29.61 7.21 11.15
N ALA A 86 29.01 7.61 10.02
CA ALA A 86 27.56 7.74 9.88
C ALA A 86 26.82 6.40 10.01
N MET A 87 27.53 5.26 9.96
CA MET A 87 26.99 3.95 10.30
C MET A 87 26.42 3.90 11.72
N PHE A 88 27.02 4.62 12.68
CA PHE A 88 26.58 4.63 14.08
C PHE A 88 25.25 5.38 14.26
N SER A 89 24.94 6.34 13.40
CA SER A 89 23.69 7.10 13.41
C SER A 89 22.66 6.60 12.39
N LEU A 90 22.98 5.61 11.56
CA LEU A 90 22.14 5.11 10.46
C LEU A 90 20.68 4.90 10.86
N SER A 91 20.44 4.16 11.95
CA SER A 91 19.08 3.88 12.43
C SER A 91 18.33 5.15 12.85
N ALA A 92 19.01 6.08 13.53
CA ALA A 92 18.42 7.35 13.95
C ALA A 92 18.06 8.20 12.73
N THR A 93 18.97 8.31 11.75
CA THR A 93 18.75 9.07 10.52
C THR A 93 17.62 8.49 9.67
N VAL A 94 17.55 7.16 9.52
CA VAL A 94 16.44 6.49 8.82
C VAL A 94 15.11 6.80 9.53
N LYS A 95 15.06 6.68 10.86
CA LYS A 95 13.85 6.95 11.64
C LYS A 95 13.39 8.40 11.51
N GLU A 96 14.32 9.35 11.61
CA GLU A 96 14.06 10.78 11.46
C GLU A 96 13.48 11.08 10.08
N ARG A 97 14.20 10.73 9.00
CA ARG A 97 13.75 11.00 7.63
C ARG A 97 12.43 10.30 7.29
N PHE A 98 12.21 9.09 7.80
CA PHE A 98 10.96 8.37 7.60
C PHE A 98 9.80 9.08 8.29
N THR A 99 9.99 9.52 9.54
CA THR A 99 8.98 10.28 10.29
C THR A 99 8.66 11.60 9.59
N GLU A 100 9.67 12.36 9.16
CA GLU A 100 9.48 13.62 8.45
C GLU A 100 8.73 13.43 7.13
N ARG A 101 9.16 12.47 6.31
CA ARG A 101 8.54 12.22 5.01
C ARG A 101 7.11 11.72 5.16
N THR A 102 6.84 10.82 6.11
CA THR A 102 5.49 10.29 6.34
C THR A 102 4.53 11.33 6.93
N ALA A 103 5.03 12.28 7.74
CA ALA A 103 4.21 13.38 8.27
C ALA A 103 3.67 14.32 7.18
N LEU A 104 4.31 14.35 6.00
CA LEU A 104 3.87 15.13 4.84
C LEU A 104 2.86 14.39 3.96
N LEU A 105 2.68 13.08 4.15
CA LEU A 105 1.79 12.27 3.34
C LEU A 105 0.36 12.40 3.85
N SER A 106 -0.59 12.61 2.93
CA SER A 106 -2.01 12.64 3.27
C SER A 106 -2.67 11.31 2.94
N ASP A 107 -3.54 10.82 3.82
CA ASP A 107 -4.35 9.63 3.50
C ASP A 107 -5.36 9.90 2.37
N ALA A 108 -5.63 11.17 2.04
CA ALA A 108 -6.39 11.54 0.85
C ALA A 108 -5.69 11.13 -0.47
N GLU A 109 -4.36 11.00 -0.47
CA GLU A 109 -3.62 10.57 -1.66
C GLU A 109 -3.78 9.06 -1.93
N LEU A 110 -4.16 8.27 -0.93
CA LEU A 110 -4.43 6.83 -1.11
C LEU A 110 -5.56 6.59 -2.10
N GLN A 111 -6.50 7.54 -2.21
CA GLN A 111 -7.59 7.51 -3.19
C GLN A 111 -7.11 7.55 -4.64
N LYS A 112 -5.86 7.98 -4.88
CA LYS A 112 -5.23 8.05 -6.21
C LYS A 112 -4.39 6.81 -6.50
N HIS A 113 -4.23 5.89 -5.56
CA HIS A 113 -3.46 4.67 -5.76
C HIS A 113 -4.12 3.82 -6.87
N GLN A 114 -3.34 3.35 -7.85
CA GLN A 114 -3.88 2.73 -9.07
C GLN A 114 -4.83 1.55 -8.77
N LYS A 115 -4.50 0.71 -7.78
CA LYS A 115 -5.35 -0.42 -7.38
C LYS A 115 -6.61 0.01 -6.63
N VAL A 116 -6.58 1.12 -5.88
CA VAL A 116 -7.77 1.68 -5.21
C VAL A 116 -8.73 2.28 -6.24
N VAL A 117 -8.21 2.99 -7.24
CA VAL A 117 -9.00 3.51 -8.36
C VAL A 117 -9.65 2.35 -9.12
N ALA A 118 -8.87 1.33 -9.49
CA ALA A 118 -9.37 0.15 -10.18
C ALA A 118 -10.48 -0.57 -9.39
N PHE A 119 -10.30 -0.72 -8.07
CA PHE A 119 -11.33 -1.26 -7.18
C PHE A 119 -12.64 -0.49 -7.28
N LYS A 120 -12.60 0.84 -7.12
CA LYS A 120 -13.80 1.69 -7.16
C LYS A 120 -14.51 1.63 -8.51
N ASP A 121 -13.75 1.65 -9.59
CA ASP A 121 -14.28 1.54 -10.94
C ASP A 121 -14.94 0.18 -11.19
N SER A 122 -14.32 -0.91 -10.74
CA SER A 122 -14.88 -2.27 -10.84
C SER A 122 -16.21 -2.38 -10.12
N ILE A 123 -16.28 -1.96 -8.84
CA ILE A 123 -17.52 -2.02 -8.05
C ILE A 123 -18.63 -1.17 -8.68
N LYS A 124 -18.30 0.06 -9.10
CA LYS A 124 -19.26 0.93 -9.78
C LYS A 124 -19.82 0.27 -11.05
N ASN A 125 -18.96 -0.38 -11.84
CA ASN A 125 -19.38 -1.04 -13.06
C ASN A 125 -20.31 -2.24 -12.79
N THR A 126 -19.97 -3.08 -11.81
CA THR A 126 -20.80 -4.23 -11.42
C THR A 126 -22.19 -3.80 -10.95
N LEU A 127 -22.26 -2.78 -10.08
CA LEU A 127 -23.54 -2.26 -9.59
C LEU A 127 -24.39 -1.65 -10.71
N ASN A 128 -23.76 -0.96 -11.69
CA ASN A 128 -24.48 -0.40 -12.83
C ASN A 128 -25.03 -1.50 -13.77
N GLN A 129 -24.31 -2.60 -13.97
CA GLN A 129 -24.78 -3.73 -14.80
C GLN A 129 -26.01 -4.43 -14.22
N GLY A 130 -26.15 -4.45 -12.88
CA GLY A 130 -27.34 -4.98 -12.21
C GLY A 130 -28.64 -4.21 -12.51
N THR A 131 -28.55 -2.96 -13.00
CA THR A 131 -29.73 -2.13 -13.31
C THR A 131 -30.24 -2.25 -14.75
N THR A 132 -29.48 -2.88 -15.66
CA THR A 132 -29.86 -2.99 -17.09
C THR A 132 -30.82 -4.13 -17.45
N TRP A 133 -31.25 -4.95 -16.49
CA TRP A 133 -32.19 -6.06 -16.68
C TRP A 133 -33.56 -5.83 -15.99
N LYS A 134 -34.13 -4.62 -16.11
CA LYS A 134 -35.51 -4.33 -15.69
C LYS A 134 -36.39 -3.94 -16.87
#